data_AF-A0AA86RBN2-F1
#
_entry.id   AF-A0AA86RBN2-F1
#
_cell.length_a   1.000
_cell.length_b   1.000
_cell.length_c   1.000
_cell.angle_alpha   90.00
_cell.angle_beta   90.00
_cell.angle_gamma   90.00
#
_symmetry.space_group_name_H-M   'P 1'
#
loop_
_entity.id
_entity.type
_entity.pdbx_description
1 polymer ?
#
loop_
_entity_poly.entity_id
_entity_poly.type
_entity_poly.pdbx_seq_one_letter_code
_entity_poly.pdbx_strand_id
1 'polypeptide(L)'
;MSSIEQIISQIKAKAKNVQFIPEYVIEQWAKLIQDGKHSSYEEVPNNQIVMQEDSNNSDYKDEDDVNIEDDEEDCDDEEDYGDVVTVKNTQFVVCSGLVVPQQMLKDKIIPMINEEMKRLNIDVDDVYNALVEDE
;
A
#
# COMPACT_ATOMS: atom_id res chain seq x y z
N MET A 1 15.28 -11.55 29.45
CA MET A 1 14.75 -11.07 28.16
C MET A 1 14.54 -12.29 27.27
N SER A 2 13.37 -12.44 26.65
CA SER A 2 13.12 -13.53 25.70
C SER A 2 14.01 -13.33 24.46
N SER A 3 14.49 -14.43 23.86
CA SER A 3 15.23 -14.33 22.60
C SER A 3 14.28 -13.86 21.50
N ILE A 4 14.79 -13.11 20.53
CA ILE A 4 14.03 -12.64 19.37
C ILE A 4 13.37 -13.81 18.62
N GLU A 5 14.05 -14.95 18.52
CA GLU A 5 13.55 -16.19 17.91
C GLU A 5 12.33 -16.77 18.65
N GLN A 6 12.30 -16.62 19.98
CA GLN A 6 11.15 -17.05 20.79
C GLN A 6 9.94 -16.12 20.58
N ILE A 7 10.19 -14.82 20.37
CA ILE A 7 9.14 -13.84 20.09
C ILE A 7 8.56 -14.08 18.69
N ILE A 8 9.42 -14.29 17.67
CA ILE A 8 9.03 -14.67 16.31
C ILE A 8 8.16 -15.94 16.34
N SER A 9 8.57 -16.95 17.09
CA SER A 9 7.80 -18.21 17.22
C SER A 9 6.42 -17.97 17.85
N GLN A 10 6.33 -17.08 18.84
CA GLN A 10 5.04 -16.73 19.46
C GLN A 10 4.13 -15.93 18.52
N ILE A 11 4.69 -15.00 17.75
CA ILE A 11 3.97 -14.27 16.71
C ILE A 11 3.41 -15.26 15.67
N LYS A 12 4.26 -16.16 15.15
CA LYS A 12 3.83 -17.19 14.18
C LYS A 12 2.75 -18.13 14.71
N ALA A 13 2.71 -18.36 16.03
CA ALA A 13 1.70 -19.21 16.63
C ALA A 13 0.37 -18.50 16.90
N LYS A 14 0.38 -17.18 17.17
CA LYS A 14 -0.77 -16.45 17.72
C LYS A 14 -1.36 -15.40 16.75
N ALA A 15 -0.54 -14.86 15.86
CA ALA A 15 -0.97 -13.80 14.95
C ALA A 15 -1.99 -14.30 13.93
N LYS A 16 -3.08 -13.55 13.78
CA LYS A 16 -4.06 -13.81 12.73
C LYS A 16 -3.42 -13.58 11.37
N ASN A 17 -3.70 -14.45 10.40
CA ASN A 17 -3.24 -14.32 9.02
C ASN A 17 -1.70 -14.29 8.84
N VAL A 18 -0.93 -14.84 9.79
CA VAL A 18 0.54 -14.78 9.76
C VAL A 18 1.18 -15.39 8.51
N GLN A 19 0.52 -16.37 7.89
CA GLN A 19 0.95 -16.96 6.62
C GLN A 19 0.97 -15.98 5.44
N PHE A 20 0.30 -14.83 5.56
CA PHE A 20 0.25 -13.77 4.55
C PHE A 20 1.17 -12.57 4.91
N ILE A 21 1.81 -12.63 6.08
CA ILE A 21 2.74 -11.62 6.58
C ILE A 21 4.15 -12.00 6.10
N PRO A 22 4.88 -11.13 5.39
CA PRO A 22 6.27 -11.39 5.01
C PRO A 22 7.18 -11.63 6.23
N GLU A 23 8.17 -12.51 6.09
CA GLU A 23 9.06 -12.88 7.21
C GLU A 23 9.76 -11.66 7.84
N TYR A 24 10.23 -10.71 7.03
CA TYR A 24 10.89 -9.49 7.53
C TYR A 24 9.97 -8.65 8.45
N VAL A 25 8.66 -8.66 8.19
CA VAL A 25 7.66 -7.95 9.01
C VAL A 25 7.51 -8.63 10.37
N ILE A 26 7.57 -9.96 10.40
CA ILE A 26 7.53 -10.76 11.62
C ILE A 26 8.78 -10.50 12.47
N GLU A 27 9.95 -10.39 11.83
CA GLU A 27 11.21 -10.06 12.50
C GLU A 27 11.20 -8.65 13.10
N GLN A 28 10.73 -7.65 12.36
CA GLN A 28 10.60 -6.28 12.87
C GLN A 28 9.57 -6.19 14.00
N TRP A 29 8.44 -6.89 13.87
CA TRP A 29 7.47 -7.00 14.95
C TRP A 29 8.10 -7.63 16.20
N ALA A 30 8.91 -8.67 16.05
CA ALA A 30 9.60 -9.28 17.18
C ALA A 30 10.61 -8.33 17.85
N LYS A 31 11.33 -7.51 17.06
CA LYS A 31 12.21 -6.45 17.59
C LYS A 31 11.42 -5.42 18.38
N LEU A 32 10.28 -4.95 17.87
CA LEU A 32 9.42 -3.98 18.57
C LEU A 32 8.91 -4.52 19.91
N ILE A 33 8.61 -5.82 20.00
CA ILE A 33 8.26 -6.46 21.28
C ILE A 33 9.47 -6.58 22.20
N GLN A 34 10.63 -6.96 21.67
CA GLN A 34 11.85 -7.08 22.44
C GLN A 34 12.28 -5.74 23.05
N ASP A 35 12.13 -4.65 22.30
CA ASP A 35 12.41 -3.28 22.70
C ASP A 35 11.32 -2.68 23.62
N GLY A 36 10.23 -3.41 23.86
CA GLY A 36 9.10 -2.96 24.69
C GLY A 36 8.24 -1.86 24.03
N LYS A 37 8.44 -1.60 22.74
CA LYS A 37 7.69 -0.60 21.94
C LYS A 37 6.33 -1.13 21.47
N HIS A 38 6.15 -2.45 21.49
CA HIS A 38 4.90 -3.12 21.18
C HIS A 38 4.68 -4.29 22.13
N SER A 39 3.45 -4.58 22.51
CA SER A 39 3.14 -5.61 23.51
C SER A 39 2.29 -6.77 22.98
N SER A 40 1.70 -6.63 21.79
CA SER A 40 0.82 -7.65 21.22
C SER A 40 1.60 -8.65 20.38
N TYR A 41 1.28 -9.94 20.56
CA TYR A 41 1.76 -11.05 19.71
C TYR A 41 0.70 -11.48 18.68
N GLU A 42 -0.49 -10.86 18.72
CA GLU A 42 -1.65 -11.23 17.90
C GLU A 42 -1.95 -10.19 16.82
N GLU A 43 -1.59 -8.93 17.09
CA GLU A 43 -1.88 -7.77 16.25
C GLU A 43 -0.58 -7.15 15.73
N VAL A 44 -0.51 -7.02 14.40
CA VAL A 44 0.61 -6.40 13.71
C VAL A 44 0.71 -4.93 14.12
N PRO A 45 1.90 -4.41 14.46
CA PRO A 45 2.08 -3.00 14.79
C PRO A 45 1.59 -2.08 13.66
N ASN A 46 0.66 -1.20 13.98
CA ASN A 46 -0.19 -0.54 12.98
C ASN A 46 0.46 0.57 12.15
N ASN A 47 1.75 0.92 12.32
CA ASN A 47 2.37 2.03 11.58
C ASN A 47 3.92 2.14 11.70
N GLN A 48 4.65 1.08 12.08
CA GLN A 48 6.09 1.19 12.37
C GLN A 48 6.99 0.20 11.62
N ILE A 49 6.46 -0.56 10.68
CA ILE A 49 7.28 -1.47 9.87
C ILE A 49 7.69 -0.69 8.62
N VAL A 50 8.50 0.34 8.87
CA VAL A 50 9.19 1.12 7.84
C VAL A 50 10.07 0.14 7.07
N MET A 51 9.95 0.17 5.75
CA MET A 51 10.77 -0.61 4.85
C MET A 51 12.25 -0.32 5.16
N GLN A 52 12.98 -1.31 5.65
CA GLN A 52 14.45 -1.24 5.67
C GLN A 52 14.93 -1.43 4.23
N GLU A 53 15.05 -0.32 3.51
CA GLU A 53 15.99 -0.20 2.40
C GLU A 53 17.39 -0.06 3.00
N ASP A 54 18.06 -1.18 3.26
CA ASP A 54 19.48 -1.17 3.59
C ASP A 54 20.30 -1.01 2.30
N SER A 55 20.71 0.22 2.01
CA SER A 55 22.04 0.47 1.46
C SER A 55 22.64 1.77 1.99
N ASN A 56 23.41 1.60 3.06
CA ASN A 56 24.59 2.39 3.43
C ASN A 56 24.41 3.91 3.58
N ASN A 57 24.20 4.41 4.81
CA ASN A 57 25.23 5.25 5.45
C ASN A 57 24.93 5.52 6.92
N SER A 58 26.01 5.77 7.65
CA SER A 58 26.09 6.11 9.06
C SER A 58 25.60 7.52 9.41
N ASP A 59 25.42 7.71 10.73
CA ASP A 59 25.47 8.96 11.53
C ASP A 59 24.16 9.73 11.81
N TYR A 60 23.73 9.57 13.07
CA TYR A 60 23.16 10.53 14.03
C TYR A 60 22.49 11.86 13.59
N LYS A 61 21.31 12.06 14.22
CA LYS A 61 20.61 13.29 14.71
C LYS A 61 19.27 13.47 14.00
N ASP A 62 18.14 13.15 14.64
CA ASP A 62 17.41 13.92 15.66
C ASP A 62 17.06 15.35 15.23
N GLU A 63 15.77 15.65 15.40
CA GLU A 63 15.05 16.92 15.30
C GLU A 63 14.47 17.30 13.91
N ASP A 64 13.15 17.13 13.82
CA ASP A 64 12.16 17.96 13.12
C ASP A 64 12.55 18.59 11.77
N ASP A 65 12.00 18.08 10.67
CA ASP A 65 11.12 18.92 9.85
C ASP A 65 10.26 18.08 8.89
N VAL A 66 9.00 18.48 8.79
CA VAL A 66 8.04 17.98 7.81
C VAL A 66 8.39 18.65 6.49
N ASN A 67 9.07 17.95 5.60
CA ASN A 67 9.20 18.41 4.22
C ASN A 67 8.53 17.37 3.31
N ILE A 68 7.24 17.60 3.07
CA ILE A 68 6.52 17.12 1.91
C ILE A 68 7.12 17.92 0.75
N GLU A 69 8.20 17.43 0.17
CA GLU A 69 8.61 17.89 -1.16
C GLU A 69 7.97 16.93 -2.16
N ASP A 70 7.06 17.51 -2.95
CA ASP A 70 6.59 17.00 -4.24
C ASP A 70 7.80 16.48 -5.02
N ASP A 71 8.01 15.16 -5.01
CA ASP A 71 8.88 14.53 -5.99
C ASP A 71 7.99 14.24 -7.21
N GLU A 72 7.83 15.29 -8.01
CA GLU A 72 7.44 15.18 -9.43
C GLU A 72 8.54 14.38 -10.16
N GLU A 73 8.57 13.06 -9.97
CA GLU A 73 9.29 12.18 -10.88
C GLU A 73 8.43 11.96 -12.13
N ASP A 74 8.78 12.73 -13.16
CA ASP A 74 8.54 12.47 -14.59
C ASP A 74 8.43 10.96 -14.87
N CYS A 75 7.20 10.46 -14.91
CA CYS A 75 6.85 9.22 -15.58
C CYS A 75 5.97 9.57 -16.77
N ASP A 76 6.59 9.50 -17.95
CA ASP A 76 5.98 9.64 -19.27
C ASP A 76 4.57 9.04 -19.35
N ASP A 77 3.60 9.86 -19.79
CA ASP A 77 2.30 9.45 -20.35
C ASP A 77 1.42 8.48 -19.51
N GLU A 78 1.27 8.68 -18.20
CA GLU A 78 0.24 7.94 -17.44
C GLU A 78 -1.10 8.68 -17.45
N GLU A 79 -2.04 8.17 -18.25
CA GLU A 79 -3.47 8.42 -18.07
C GLU A 79 -3.82 8.24 -16.59
N ASP A 80 -4.16 9.34 -15.93
CA ASP A 80 -4.34 9.40 -14.48
C ASP A 80 -5.68 8.76 -14.11
N TYR A 81 -5.66 7.48 -13.76
CA TYR A 81 -6.85 6.70 -13.40
C TYR A 81 -7.25 6.85 -11.92
N GLY A 82 -6.39 7.45 -11.10
CA GLY A 82 -6.55 7.60 -9.66
C GLY A 82 -5.23 7.38 -8.92
N ASP A 83 -5.25 7.47 -7.58
CA ASP A 83 -4.03 7.39 -6.78
C ASP A 83 -3.37 6.02 -6.90
N VAL A 84 -2.12 5.99 -7.35
CA VAL A 84 -1.34 4.76 -7.48
C VAL A 84 -0.55 4.50 -6.19
N VAL A 85 -0.73 3.31 -5.62
CA VAL A 85 0.03 2.85 -4.45
C VAL A 85 0.72 1.53 -4.75
N THR A 86 1.98 1.39 -4.31
CA THR A 86 2.76 0.17 -4.51
C THR A 86 2.75 -0.68 -3.25
N VAL A 87 2.29 -1.93 -3.37
CA VAL A 87 2.28 -2.91 -2.28
C VAL A 87 2.88 -4.22 -2.77
N LYS A 88 3.94 -4.70 -2.10
CA LYS A 88 4.64 -5.96 -2.45
C LYS A 88 5.03 -6.03 -3.94
N ASN A 89 5.64 -4.96 -4.44
CA ASN A 89 6.07 -4.80 -5.84
C ASN A 89 4.93 -4.90 -6.87
N THR A 90 3.69 -4.65 -6.43
CA THR A 90 2.52 -4.58 -7.31
C THR A 90 1.89 -3.20 -7.14
N GLN A 91 1.66 -2.52 -8.25
CA GLN A 91 0.96 -1.23 -8.27
C GLN A 91 -0.55 -1.46 -8.24
N PHE A 92 -1.24 -0.68 -7.42
CA PHE A 92 -2.68 -0.64 -7.30
C PHE A 92 -3.17 0.78 -7.54
N VAL A 93 -4.28 0.92 -8.25
CA VAL A 93 -5.01 2.19 -8.38
C VAL A 93 -6.12 2.18 -7.34
N VAL A 94 -6.18 3.25 -6.54
CA VAL A 94 -7.18 3.49 -5.50
C VAL A 94 -8.11 4.59 -5.97
N CYS A 95 -9.38 4.26 -6.14
CA CYS A 95 -10.42 5.22 -6.54
C CYS A 95 -11.62 5.03 -5.62
N SER A 96 -12.05 6.05 -4.88
CA SER A 96 -13.35 6.16 -4.18
C SER A 96 -14.01 4.83 -3.75
N GLY A 97 -13.32 4.04 -2.90
CA GLY A 97 -13.83 2.78 -2.35
C GLY A 97 -13.49 1.50 -3.13
N LEU A 98 -12.74 1.61 -4.23
CA LEU A 98 -12.26 0.52 -5.06
C LEU A 98 -10.72 0.48 -5.08
N VAL A 99 -10.15 -0.72 -4.99
CA VAL A 99 -8.71 -0.96 -5.11
C VAL A 99 -8.49 -2.02 -6.19
N VAL A 100 -7.75 -1.66 -7.23
CA VAL A 100 -7.55 -2.52 -8.41
C VAL A 100 -6.07 -2.60 -8.76
N PRO A 101 -5.50 -3.78 -9.04
CA PRO A 101 -4.15 -3.86 -9.60
C PRO A 101 -4.05 -3.05 -10.90
N GLN A 102 -3.08 -2.16 -11.00
CA GLN A 102 -2.95 -1.23 -12.15
C GLN A 102 -2.88 -1.97 -13.48
N GLN A 103 -2.15 -3.09 -13.53
CA GLN A 103 -2.08 -3.94 -14.71
C GLN A 103 -3.45 -4.52 -15.10
N MET A 104 -4.26 -4.94 -14.13
CA MET A 104 -5.62 -5.44 -14.42
C MET A 104 -6.56 -4.33 -14.86
N LEU A 105 -6.37 -3.12 -14.35
CA LEU A 105 -7.13 -1.94 -14.74
C LEU A 105 -6.91 -1.65 -16.24
N LYS A 106 -5.64 -1.53 -16.65
CA LYS A 106 -5.21 -1.26 -18.04
C LYS A 106 -5.56 -2.40 -19.00
N ASP A 107 -5.23 -3.64 -18.65
CA ASP A 107 -5.34 -4.78 -19.58
C ASP A 107 -6.76 -5.30 -19.78
N LYS A 108 -7.67 -5.07 -18.82
CA LYS A 108 -8.98 -5.73 -18.81
C LYS A 108 -10.13 -4.80 -18.51
N ILE A 109 -10.05 -4.04 -17.42
CA ILE A 109 -11.21 -3.31 -16.92
C ILE A 109 -11.54 -2.12 -17.82
N ILE A 110 -10.55 -1.31 -18.21
CA ILE A 110 -10.76 -0.18 -19.13
C ILE A 110 -11.29 -0.65 -20.50
N PRO A 111 -10.69 -1.66 -21.16
CA PRO A 111 -11.24 -2.21 -22.39
C PRO A 111 -12.70 -2.68 -22.24
N MET A 112 -13.00 -3.38 -21.14
CA MET A 112 -14.35 -3.89 -20.86
C MET A 112 -15.36 -2.74 -20.66
N ILE A 113 -14.97 -1.67 -19.95
CA ILE A 113 -15.81 -0.47 -19.78
C ILE A 113 -16.06 0.18 -21.15
N ASN A 114 -15.01 0.38 -21.95
CA ASN A 114 -15.12 1.01 -23.27
C ASN A 114 -16.02 0.20 -24.22
N GLU A 115 -15.90 -1.13 -24.22
CA GLU A 115 -16.78 -2.02 -24.99
C GLU A 115 -18.25 -1.88 -24.56
N GLU A 116 -18.50 -1.82 -23.26
CA GLU A 116 -19.84 -1.72 -22.71
C GLU A 116 -20.48 -0.35 -22.97
N MET A 117 -19.71 0.75 -22.80
CA MET A 117 -20.15 2.11 -23.15
C MET A 117 -20.50 2.22 -24.63
N LYS A 118 -19.65 1.66 -25.50
CA LYS A 118 -19.92 1.60 -26.94
C LYS A 118 -21.17 0.76 -27.26
N ARG A 119 -21.37 -0.36 -26.56
CA ARG A 119 -22.56 -1.22 -26.72
C ARG A 119 -23.85 -0.50 -26.31
N LEU A 120 -23.78 0.32 -25.28
CA LEU A 120 -24.90 1.12 -24.77
C LEU A 120 -25.06 2.46 -25.50
N ASN A 121 -24.12 2.79 -26.40
CA ASN A 121 -24.05 4.08 -27.08
C ASN A 121 -24.04 5.27 -26.10
N ILE A 122 -23.25 5.12 -25.04
CA ILE A 122 -23.00 6.12 -24.00
C ILE A 122 -21.61 6.73 -24.26
N ASP A 123 -21.53 8.06 -24.30
CA ASP A 123 -20.26 8.78 -24.35
C ASP A 123 -19.75 9.11 -22.94
N VAL A 124 -18.46 9.39 -22.82
CA VAL A 124 -17.83 9.84 -21.57
C VAL A 124 -18.49 11.12 -21.08
N ASP A 125 -18.84 12.03 -21.98
CA ASP A 125 -19.56 13.28 -21.66
C ASP A 125 -20.94 13.01 -21.04
N ASP A 126 -21.65 11.95 -21.46
CA ASP A 126 -22.95 11.58 -20.89
C ASP A 126 -22.80 11.15 -19.42
N VAL A 127 -21.71 10.46 -19.09
CA VAL A 127 -21.40 10.04 -17.71
C VAL A 127 -21.04 11.24 -16.84
N TYR A 128 -20.22 12.17 -17.34
CA TYR A 128 -19.89 13.40 -16.63
C TYR A 128 -21.12 14.26 -16.37
N ASN A 129 -21.98 14.44 -17.37
CA ASN A 129 -23.21 15.23 -17.22
C ASN A 129 -24.15 14.60 -16.18
N ALA A 130 -24.28 13.27 -16.16
CA ALA A 130 -25.06 12.58 -15.13
C ALA A 130 -24.51 12.77 -13.70
N LEU A 131 -23.19 12.95 -13.55
CA LEU A 131 -22.57 13.23 -12.25
C LEU A 131 -22.78 14.68 -11.77
N VAL A 132 -22.90 15.62 -12.71
CA VAL A 132 -23.03 17.06 -12.41
C VAL A 132 -24.49 17.52 -12.30
N GLU A 133 -25.43 16.82 -12.96
CA GLU A 133 -26.87 17.15 -12.88
C GLU A 133 -27.55 16.73 -11.56
N ASP A 134 -26.88 15.95 -10.70
CA ASP A 134 -27.38 15.54 -9.38
C ASP A 134 -26.97 16.49 -8.21
N GLU A 135 -26.38 17.67 -8.51
CA GLU A 135 -26.17 18.79 -7.55
C GLU A 135 -27.25 19.89 -7.66
#